data_AF-W4VHV2-F1
#
_entry.id   AF-W4VHV2-F1
#
_cell.length_a   1.000
_cell.length_b   1.000
_cell.length_c   1.000
_cell.angle_alpha   90.00
_cell.angle_beta   90.00
_cell.angle_gamma   90.00
#
_symmetry.space_group_name_H-M   'P 1'
#
loop_
_entity.id
_entity.type
_entity.pdbx_description
1 polymer ?
#
loop_
_entity_poly.entity_id
_entity_poly.type
_entity_poly.pdbx_seq_one_letter_code
_entity_poly.pdbx_strand_id
1 'polypeptide(L)'
;MNGINKVFVIETQGWEKRKIQEPVTESVIRGPREGFVEDLRTNIVLIRRYLQDPNLRLKTFQIGRRSRKDLVVAYIDDIIHPDILKEVIRRIDSIDMDDAPESGGFIEQWIEDSFLSPFPQILNTERPDKASAALLQGKVVIMLDGTPPFGLIAPTTFGNTLQSPEDYYERWTIGTLLRVLRYIAAFIAIFLPSLYIALVSYHPGMIPSDLAFSIAASREGVPFPPIC
;
A
#
# COMPACT_ATOMS: atom_id res chain seq x y z
N MET A 1 10.32 0.87 -53.75
CA MET A 1 9.73 -0.18 -52.89
C MET A 1 8.24 0.11 -52.76
N ASN A 2 7.44 -0.44 -53.68
CA ASN A 2 5.99 -0.22 -53.76
C ASN A 2 5.29 -1.52 -53.37
N GLY A 3 4.33 -1.48 -52.44
CA GLY A 3 3.44 -2.62 -52.14
C GLY A 3 3.34 -3.06 -50.67
N ILE A 4 3.91 -2.33 -49.71
CA ILE A 4 3.80 -2.72 -48.29
C ILE A 4 2.56 -2.07 -47.68
N ASN A 5 1.49 -2.86 -47.53
CA ASN A 5 0.23 -2.49 -46.86
C ASN A 5 0.35 -2.65 -45.32
N LYS A 6 1.51 -2.26 -44.77
CA LYS A 6 1.82 -2.29 -43.34
C LYS A 6 2.49 -0.98 -42.97
N VAL A 7 1.89 -0.26 -42.04
CA VAL A 7 2.46 0.97 -41.48
C VAL A 7 3.23 0.60 -40.23
N PHE A 8 4.48 1.04 -40.15
CA PHE A 8 5.23 1.04 -38.89
C PHE A 8 4.85 2.30 -38.13
N VAL A 9 4.06 2.15 -37.07
CA VAL A 9 3.84 3.23 -36.10
C VAL A 9 5.00 3.17 -35.11
N ILE A 10 5.92 4.12 -35.22
CA ILE A 10 7.03 4.28 -34.28
C ILE A 10 6.71 5.49 -33.41
N GLU A 11 6.38 5.22 -32.16
CA GLU A 11 6.11 6.24 -31.15
C GLU A 11 7.45 6.72 -30.58
N THR A 12 7.89 7.92 -30.95
CA THR A 12 9.18 8.52 -30.51
C THR A 12 9.02 9.46 -29.31
N GLN A 13 7.86 9.48 -28.66
CA GLN A 13 7.64 10.29 -27.47
C GLN A 13 8.43 9.69 -26.29
N GLY A 14 9.52 10.36 -25.92
CA GLY A 14 10.32 10.06 -24.75
C GLY A 14 10.51 11.32 -23.94
N TRP A 15 9.82 11.44 -22.82
CA TRP A 15 10.10 12.47 -21.81
C TRP A 15 11.28 12.01 -20.94
N GLU A 16 12.02 12.95 -20.34
CA GLU A 16 13.00 12.57 -19.32
C GLU A 16 12.28 11.84 -18.18
N LYS A 17 12.56 10.54 -18.06
CA LYS A 17 12.01 9.70 -17.00
C LYS A 17 12.92 9.78 -15.80
N ARG A 18 12.33 9.86 -14.62
CA ARG A 18 13.07 9.73 -13.37
C ARG A 18 13.76 8.37 -13.36
N LYS A 19 15.02 8.34 -12.96
CA LYS A 19 15.74 7.08 -12.78
C LYS A 19 15.11 6.30 -11.63
N ILE A 20 15.06 4.97 -11.77
CA ILE A 20 14.70 4.06 -10.68
C ILE A 20 15.61 4.35 -9.50
N GLN A 21 14.99 4.64 -8.35
CA GLN A 21 15.66 5.01 -7.10
C GLN A 21 15.15 4.11 -5.97
N GLU A 22 15.83 4.21 -4.83
CA GLU A 22 15.44 3.49 -3.62
C GLU A 22 14.11 4.03 -3.08
N PRO A 23 13.15 3.15 -2.70
CA PRO A 23 11.89 3.57 -2.11
C PRO A 23 12.16 4.39 -0.84
N VAL A 24 11.63 5.61 -0.81
CA VAL A 24 11.82 6.54 0.31
C VAL A 24 10.94 6.13 1.48
N THR A 25 9.73 5.64 1.18
CA THR A 25 8.73 5.26 2.19
C THR A 25 8.96 3.84 2.73
N GLU A 26 9.55 2.95 1.93
CA GLU A 26 9.80 1.54 2.28
C GLU A 26 11.28 1.14 2.13
N SER A 27 12.18 1.95 2.71
CA SER A 27 13.62 1.63 2.76
C SER A 27 13.88 0.39 3.63
N VAL A 28 14.75 -0.50 3.15
CA VAL A 28 15.09 -1.75 3.86
C VAL A 28 16.60 -1.91 3.94
N ILE A 29 17.06 -2.50 5.03
CA ILE A 29 18.49 -2.80 5.20
C ILE A 29 18.89 -3.99 4.30
N ARG A 30 17.95 -4.92 4.05
CA ARG A 30 18.14 -6.12 3.23
C ARG A 30 16.99 -6.30 2.25
N GLY A 31 17.34 -6.58 0.98
CA GLY A 31 16.39 -6.79 -0.11
C GLY A 31 16.66 -5.87 -1.31
N PRO A 32 15.85 -5.96 -2.37
CA PRO A 32 15.94 -5.08 -3.52
C PRO A 32 15.70 -3.62 -3.13
N ARG A 33 16.43 -2.72 -3.80
CA ARG A 33 16.34 -1.26 -3.65
C ARG A 33 15.73 -0.57 -4.86
N GLU A 34 15.09 -1.33 -5.75
CA GLU A 34 14.40 -0.75 -6.89
C GLU A 34 12.98 -0.39 -6.43
N GLY A 35 12.62 0.89 -6.48
CA GLY A 35 11.24 1.34 -6.30
C GLY A 35 10.52 1.51 -7.65
N PHE A 36 9.19 1.61 -7.59
CA PHE A 36 8.40 2.10 -8.71
C PHE A 36 8.78 3.54 -9.08
N VAL A 37 8.37 3.97 -10.25
CA VAL A 37 8.53 5.33 -10.78
C VAL A 37 7.19 5.85 -11.27
N GLU A 38 7.12 7.10 -11.73
CA GLU A 38 5.89 7.73 -12.21
C GLU A 38 5.44 7.17 -13.59
N ASP A 39 6.36 6.56 -14.33
CA ASP A 39 6.09 5.97 -15.66
C ASP A 39 5.52 4.55 -15.56
N LEU A 40 4.27 4.39 -15.99
CA LEU A 40 3.54 3.13 -15.92
C LEU A 40 4.22 2.00 -16.71
N ARG A 41 4.76 2.31 -17.91
CA ARG A 41 5.45 1.31 -18.74
C ARG A 41 6.67 0.73 -18.03
N THR A 42 7.44 1.58 -17.35
CA THR A 42 8.60 1.16 -16.54
C THR A 42 8.17 0.28 -15.37
N ASN A 43 7.09 0.63 -14.67
CA ASN A 43 6.56 -0.17 -13.56
C ASN A 43 6.08 -1.56 -14.01
N ILE A 44 5.43 -1.66 -15.16
CA ILE A 44 5.04 -2.94 -15.76
C ILE A 44 6.28 -3.82 -16.05
N VAL A 45 7.35 -3.23 -16.58
CA VAL A 45 8.60 -3.94 -16.85
C VAL A 45 9.25 -4.41 -15.54
N LEU A 46 9.23 -3.59 -14.48
CA LEU A 46 9.72 -3.98 -13.16
C LEU A 46 8.97 -5.22 -12.65
N ILE A 47 7.63 -5.22 -12.67
CA ILE A 47 6.84 -6.38 -12.25
C ILE A 47 7.19 -7.62 -13.10
N ARG A 48 7.26 -7.49 -14.43
CA ARG A 48 7.62 -8.61 -15.32
C ARG A 48 9.04 -9.15 -15.09
N ARG A 49 9.96 -8.33 -14.58
CA ARG A 49 11.32 -8.77 -14.23
C ARG A 49 11.32 -9.64 -12.98
N TYR A 50 10.50 -9.30 -11.98
CA TYR A 50 10.32 -10.12 -10.77
C TYR A 50 9.45 -11.36 -11.02
N LEU A 51 8.43 -11.24 -11.86
CA LEU A 51 7.44 -12.28 -12.12
C LEU A 51 7.41 -12.64 -13.61
N GLN A 52 8.10 -13.72 -13.96
CA GLN A 52 8.19 -14.25 -15.33
C GLN A 52 7.12 -15.32 -15.58
N ASP A 53 5.87 -15.01 -15.21
CA ASP A 53 4.76 -15.93 -15.30
C ASP A 53 3.94 -15.70 -16.59
N PRO A 54 3.63 -16.74 -17.39
CA PRO A 54 2.84 -16.60 -18.62
C PRO A 54 1.35 -16.28 -18.38
N ASN A 55 0.83 -16.58 -17.19
CA ASN A 55 -0.54 -16.28 -16.76
C ASN A 55 -0.65 -14.87 -16.15
N LEU A 56 0.44 -14.11 -16.05
CA LEU A 56 0.38 -12.69 -15.70
C LEU A 56 -0.38 -11.91 -16.78
N ARG A 57 -1.56 -11.42 -16.41
CA ARG A 57 -2.41 -10.57 -17.25
C ARG A 57 -2.33 -9.12 -16.80
N LEU A 58 -2.36 -8.23 -17.78
CA LEU A 58 -2.41 -6.79 -17.59
C LEU A 58 -3.64 -6.29 -18.33
N LYS A 59 -4.59 -5.68 -17.61
CA LYS A 59 -5.76 -5.05 -18.21
C LYS A 59 -5.63 -3.54 -18.08
N THR A 60 -5.58 -2.85 -19.21
CA THR A 60 -5.47 -1.39 -19.29
C THR A 60 -6.86 -0.76 -19.38
N PHE A 61 -7.04 0.36 -18.67
CA PHE A 61 -8.22 1.20 -18.62
C PHE A 61 -7.82 2.65 -18.86
N GLN A 62 -8.74 3.46 -19.36
CA GLN A 62 -8.57 4.91 -19.44
C GLN A 62 -9.53 5.58 -18.46
N ILE A 63 -8.97 6.30 -17.50
CA ILE A 63 -9.73 7.01 -16.47
C ILE A 63 -9.63 8.52 -16.71
N GLY A 64 -10.74 9.24 -16.55
CA GLY A 64 -10.82 10.69 -16.68
C GLY A 64 -11.59 11.16 -17.92
N ARG A 65 -12.50 12.13 -17.76
CA ARG A 65 -13.29 12.69 -18.87
C ARG A 65 -12.51 13.69 -19.72
N ARG A 66 -11.74 14.56 -19.07
CA ARG A 66 -11.00 15.67 -19.71
C ARG A 66 -9.52 15.33 -19.88
N SER A 67 -8.92 14.80 -18.83
CA SER A 67 -7.54 14.35 -18.79
C SER A 67 -7.56 12.83 -18.63
N ARG A 68 -7.32 12.12 -19.74
CA ARG A 68 -7.32 10.66 -19.77
C ARG A 68 -5.97 10.15 -19.34
N LYS A 69 -5.95 9.33 -18.29
CA LYS A 69 -4.76 8.63 -17.82
C LYS A 69 -4.95 7.13 -17.96
N ASP A 70 -3.85 6.45 -18.30
CA ASP A 70 -3.85 4.99 -18.39
C ASP A 70 -3.73 4.39 -16.98
N LEU A 71 -4.63 3.47 -16.66
CA LEU A 71 -4.63 2.68 -15.43
C LEU A 71 -4.46 1.21 -15.82
N VAL A 72 -3.57 0.48 -15.14
CA VAL A 72 -3.35 -0.94 -15.38
C VAL A 72 -3.67 -1.75 -14.13
N VAL A 73 -4.47 -2.79 -14.34
CA VAL A 73 -4.73 -3.85 -13.36
C VAL A 73 -3.91 -5.06 -13.75
N ALA A 74 -2.95 -5.43 -12.91
CA ALA A 74 -2.17 -6.65 -13.01
C ALA A 74 -2.76 -7.74 -12.11
N TYR A 75 -2.85 -8.96 -12.62
CA TYR A 75 -3.31 -10.15 -11.90
C TYR A 75 -2.75 -11.42 -12.55
N ILE A 76 -2.76 -12.53 -11.82
CA ILE A 76 -2.39 -13.84 -12.36
C ILE A 76 -3.69 -14.66 -12.50
N ASP A 77 -4.01 -15.04 -13.74
CA ASP A 77 -5.32 -15.56 -14.15
C ASP A 77 -5.73 -16.85 -13.43
N ASP A 78 -4.79 -17.74 -13.13
CA ASP A 78 -5.02 -19.03 -12.49
C ASP A 78 -4.97 -19.00 -10.96
N ILE A 79 -4.51 -17.90 -10.36
CA ILE A 79 -4.39 -17.74 -8.90
C ILE A 79 -5.51 -16.86 -8.33
N ILE A 80 -5.91 -15.81 -9.07
CA ILE A 80 -6.89 -14.85 -8.57
C ILE A 80 -8.29 -15.47 -8.46
N HIS A 81 -9.00 -15.12 -7.39
CA HIS A 81 -10.41 -15.46 -7.28
C HIS A 81 -11.24 -14.64 -8.28
N PRO A 82 -12.06 -15.25 -9.16
CA PRO A 82 -12.78 -14.54 -10.22
C PRO A 82 -13.68 -13.41 -9.72
N ASP A 83 -14.34 -13.61 -8.58
CA ASP A 83 -15.22 -12.58 -7.99
C ASP A 83 -14.46 -11.34 -7.54
N ILE A 84 -13.23 -11.48 -7.02
CA ILE A 84 -12.38 -10.35 -6.65
C ILE A 84 -12.04 -9.53 -7.89
N LEU A 85 -11.60 -10.20 -8.95
CA LEU A 85 -11.26 -9.54 -10.21
C LEU A 85 -12.48 -8.82 -10.79
N LYS A 86 -13.64 -9.47 -10.80
CA LYS A 86 -14.89 -8.90 -11.31
C LYS A 86 -15.29 -7.65 -10.54
N GLU A 87 -15.17 -7.67 -9.22
CA GLU A 87 -15.52 -6.53 -8.38
C GLU A 87 -14.56 -5.36 -8.55
N VAL A 88 -13.25 -5.63 -8.62
CA VAL A 88 -12.24 -4.59 -8.92
C VAL A 88 -12.51 -3.94 -10.28
N ILE A 89 -12.75 -4.75 -11.32
CA ILE A 89 -13.06 -4.23 -12.66
C ILE A 89 -14.34 -3.40 -12.64
N ARG A 90 -15.40 -3.88 -12.00
CA ARG A 90 -16.68 -3.17 -11.88
C ARG A 90 -16.50 -1.79 -11.24
N ARG A 91 -15.65 -1.69 -10.21
CA ARG A 91 -15.38 -0.43 -9.51
C ARG A 91 -14.60 0.53 -10.38
N ILE A 92 -13.55 0.06 -11.02
CA ILE A 92 -12.74 0.86 -11.95
C ILE A 92 -13.61 1.41 -13.09
N ASP A 93 -14.49 0.59 -13.66
CA ASP A 93 -15.42 1.01 -14.71
C ASP A 93 -16.47 2.02 -14.22
N SER A 94 -16.76 2.06 -12.92
CA SER A 94 -17.67 3.04 -12.32
C SER A 94 -17.02 4.37 -11.95
N ILE A 95 -15.69 4.48 -12.09
CA ILE A 95 -14.97 5.71 -11.79
C ILE A 95 -15.34 6.78 -12.81
N ASP A 96 -15.96 7.85 -12.33
CA ASP A 96 -16.42 8.95 -13.16
C ASP A 96 -15.91 10.29 -12.62
N MET A 97 -14.77 10.74 -13.14
CA MET A 97 -14.07 11.96 -12.72
C MET A 97 -13.52 12.74 -13.92
N ASP A 98 -13.37 14.05 -13.78
CA ASP A 98 -12.85 14.91 -14.86
C ASP A 98 -11.35 14.69 -15.14
N ASP A 99 -10.56 14.51 -14.09
CA ASP A 99 -9.14 14.18 -14.10
C ASP A 99 -8.84 13.25 -12.92
N ALA A 100 -7.96 12.28 -13.12
CA ALA A 100 -7.44 11.46 -12.04
C ALA A 100 -6.26 12.21 -11.40
N PRO A 101 -6.45 12.86 -10.24
CA PRO A 101 -5.40 13.68 -9.64
C PRO A 101 -4.16 12.85 -9.34
N GLU A 102 -3.00 13.50 -9.35
CA GLU A 102 -1.71 12.84 -9.17
C GLU A 102 -1.63 12.08 -7.84
N SER A 103 -2.35 12.45 -6.78
CA SER A 103 -2.35 11.66 -5.55
C SER A 103 -3.16 10.37 -5.69
N GLY A 104 -2.48 9.21 -5.73
CA GLY A 104 -3.10 7.88 -5.84
C GLY A 104 -4.20 7.55 -4.82
N GLY A 105 -4.30 8.32 -3.72
CA GLY A 105 -5.35 8.17 -2.70
C GLY A 105 -6.78 8.39 -3.20
N PHE A 106 -7.01 9.09 -4.31
CA PHE A 106 -8.37 9.20 -4.86
C PHE A 106 -8.82 7.87 -5.47
N ILE A 107 -7.99 7.27 -6.33
CA ILE A 107 -8.30 5.97 -6.93
C ILE A 107 -8.48 4.91 -5.85
N GLU A 108 -7.67 4.95 -4.80
CA GLU A 108 -7.84 4.11 -3.61
C GLU A 108 -9.26 4.24 -3.02
N GLN A 109 -9.69 5.45 -2.67
CA GLN A 109 -11.02 5.70 -2.10
C GLN A 109 -12.19 5.27 -3.01
N TRP A 110 -12.03 5.37 -4.33
CA TRP A 110 -13.06 4.92 -5.28
C TRP A 110 -13.15 3.39 -5.40
N ILE A 111 -12.06 2.68 -5.08
CA ILE A 111 -11.98 1.22 -5.19
C ILE A 111 -12.22 0.54 -3.83
N GLU A 112 -12.16 1.27 -2.72
CA GLU A 112 -12.45 0.75 -1.38
C GLU A 112 -13.91 0.27 -1.19
N ASP A 113 -14.10 -0.83 -0.45
CA ASP A 113 -15.39 -1.48 -0.20
C ASP A 113 -16.20 -0.76 0.86
N SER A 114 -15.55 -0.41 1.97
CA SER A 114 -16.21 0.32 3.05
C SER A 114 -15.45 1.59 3.37
N PHE A 115 -15.97 2.71 2.87
CA PHE A 115 -15.46 4.05 3.18
C PHE A 115 -15.53 4.42 4.68
N LEU A 116 -16.34 3.69 5.47
CA LEU A 116 -16.46 3.85 6.93
C LEU A 116 -15.48 2.97 7.70
N SER A 117 -14.77 2.07 7.03
CA SER A 117 -13.76 1.23 7.68
C SER A 117 -12.60 2.10 8.14
N PRO A 118 -12.22 2.09 9.43
CA PRO A 118 -10.99 2.74 9.88
C PRO A 118 -9.74 1.96 9.44
N PHE A 119 -9.91 0.74 8.91
CA PHE A 119 -8.83 -0.11 8.45
C PHE A 119 -8.66 0.00 6.94
N PRO A 120 -7.41 0.12 6.45
CA PRO A 120 -7.12 0.21 5.03
C PRO A 120 -7.46 -1.12 4.34
N GLN A 121 -8.19 -1.03 3.24
CA GLN A 121 -8.58 -2.19 2.42
C GLN A 121 -7.71 -2.36 1.18
N ILE A 122 -6.91 -1.34 0.89
CA ILE A 122 -5.91 -1.29 -0.17
C ILE A 122 -4.57 -1.00 0.50
N LEU A 123 -3.50 -1.59 -0.01
CA LEU A 123 -2.15 -1.35 0.48
C LEU A 123 -1.36 -0.62 -0.60
N ASN A 124 -0.85 0.56 -0.28
CA ASN A 124 0.10 1.26 -1.10
C ASN A 124 1.50 0.64 -0.95
N THR A 125 2.21 0.51 -2.07
CA THR A 125 3.61 0.10 -2.03
C THR A 125 4.45 0.78 -3.09
N GLU A 126 5.66 1.19 -2.72
CA GLU A 126 6.66 1.67 -3.67
C GLU A 126 7.49 0.52 -4.25
N ARG A 127 7.24 -0.71 -3.81
CA ARG A 127 8.12 -1.85 -4.00
C ARG A 127 7.59 -2.84 -5.04
N PRO A 128 8.26 -3.03 -6.19
CA PRO A 128 7.86 -3.99 -7.22
C PRO A 128 7.96 -5.45 -6.75
N ASP A 129 8.88 -5.77 -5.84
CA ASP A 129 9.01 -7.09 -5.23
C ASP A 129 7.78 -7.42 -4.35
N LYS A 130 7.33 -6.46 -3.53
CA LYS A 130 6.13 -6.62 -2.70
C LYS A 130 4.86 -6.75 -3.54
N ALA A 131 4.73 -5.95 -4.59
CA ALA A 131 3.64 -6.05 -5.55
C ALA A 131 3.62 -7.43 -6.25
N SER A 132 4.78 -7.92 -6.68
CA SER A 132 4.90 -9.23 -7.32
C SER A 132 4.56 -10.38 -6.38
N ALA A 133 4.98 -10.30 -5.11
CA ALA A 133 4.58 -11.27 -4.09
C ALA A 133 3.07 -11.25 -3.82
N ALA A 134 2.44 -10.07 -3.85
CA ALA A 134 0.99 -9.96 -3.70
C ALA A 134 0.22 -10.59 -4.88
N LEU A 135 0.70 -10.43 -6.11
CA LEU A 135 0.13 -11.10 -7.29
C LEU A 135 0.14 -12.62 -7.13
N LEU A 136 1.26 -13.18 -6.63
CA LEU A 136 1.39 -14.61 -6.33
C LEU A 136 0.48 -15.09 -5.20
N GLN A 137 0.00 -14.19 -4.34
CA GLN A 137 -0.99 -14.48 -3.30
C GLN A 137 -2.44 -14.40 -3.81
N GLY A 138 -2.66 -14.22 -5.12
CA GLY A 138 -3.99 -14.11 -5.72
C GLY A 138 -4.64 -12.73 -5.52
N LYS A 139 -3.84 -11.69 -5.30
CA LYS A 139 -4.30 -10.29 -5.22
C LYS A 139 -4.13 -9.59 -6.57
N VAL A 140 -4.79 -8.45 -6.73
CA VAL A 140 -4.56 -7.52 -7.84
C VAL A 140 -3.56 -6.45 -7.45
N VAL A 141 -2.83 -5.94 -8.44
CA VAL A 141 -2.01 -4.73 -8.34
C VAL A 141 -2.54 -3.72 -9.34
N ILE A 142 -2.86 -2.51 -8.88
CA ILE A 142 -3.41 -1.43 -9.69
C ILE A 142 -2.38 -0.30 -9.73
N MET A 143 -2.07 0.19 -10.92
CA MET A 143 -1.09 1.26 -11.15
C MET A 143 -1.69 2.30 -12.08
N LEU A 144 -1.51 3.58 -11.76
CA LEU A 144 -1.97 4.71 -12.57
C LEU A 144 -0.75 5.44 -13.16
N ASP A 145 -0.86 5.90 -14.40
CA ASP A 145 0.23 6.63 -15.07
C ASP A 145 0.33 8.08 -14.57
N GLY A 146 1.57 8.55 -14.37
CA GLY A 146 1.85 9.92 -13.94
C GLY A 146 1.55 10.23 -12.47
N THR A 147 1.22 9.23 -11.65
CA THR A 147 1.10 9.39 -10.19
C THR A 147 2.43 9.11 -9.47
N PRO A 148 2.61 9.57 -8.21
CA PRO A 148 3.71 9.16 -7.35
C PRO A 148 3.87 7.63 -7.35
N PRO A 149 5.09 7.13 -7.08
CA PRO A 149 5.52 5.77 -7.42
C PRO A 149 4.92 4.70 -6.51
N PHE A 150 3.59 4.54 -6.51
CA PHE A 150 2.88 3.57 -5.68
C PHE A 150 2.05 2.63 -6.55
N GLY A 151 2.21 1.33 -6.31
CA GLY A 151 1.23 0.32 -6.70
C GLY A 151 0.20 0.11 -5.60
N LEU A 152 -1.06 -0.01 -5.97
CA LEU A 152 -2.18 -0.29 -5.05
C LEU A 152 -2.47 -1.79 -5.06
N ILE A 153 -2.32 -2.45 -3.92
CA ILE A 153 -2.59 -3.90 -3.76
C ILE A 153 -3.98 -4.09 -3.15
N ALA A 154 -4.83 -4.89 -3.81
CA ALA A 154 -6.16 -5.22 -3.33
C ALA A 154 -6.53 -6.71 -3.56
N PRO A 155 -7.37 -7.33 -2.72
CA PRO A 155 -7.81 -6.85 -1.42
C PRO A 155 -6.72 -6.99 -0.36
N THR A 156 -6.70 -6.08 0.60
CA THR A 156 -5.81 -6.09 1.75
C THR A 156 -6.63 -6.24 3.04
N THR A 157 -6.12 -7.03 3.96
CA THR A 157 -6.67 -7.21 5.32
C THR A 157 -5.78 -6.56 6.35
N PHE A 158 -6.30 -6.25 7.55
CA PHE A 158 -5.52 -5.67 8.66
C PHE A 158 -4.19 -6.40 8.96
N GLY A 159 -4.19 -7.75 8.90
CA GLY A 159 -2.98 -8.53 9.10
C GLY A 159 -1.88 -8.30 8.07
N ASN A 160 -2.21 -7.82 6.87
CA ASN A 160 -1.24 -7.47 5.83
C ASN A 160 -0.55 -6.14 6.15
N THR A 161 -1.26 -5.20 6.78
CA THR A 161 -0.71 -3.90 7.20
C THR A 161 0.35 -4.04 8.29
N LEU A 162 0.25 -5.09 9.10
CA LEU A 162 1.21 -5.41 10.16
C LEU A 162 2.40 -6.25 9.67
N GLN A 163 2.45 -6.62 8.38
CA GLN A 163 3.58 -7.34 7.79
C GLN A 163 4.56 -6.37 7.14
N SER A 164 5.84 -6.52 7.46
CA SER A 164 6.92 -5.82 6.76
C SER A 164 7.50 -6.72 5.67
N PRO A 165 7.90 -6.19 4.50
CA PRO A 165 8.69 -6.93 3.52
C PRO A 165 9.95 -7.57 4.12
N GLU A 166 10.56 -6.93 5.11
CA GLU A 166 11.75 -7.45 5.81
C GLU A 166 11.50 -8.79 6.53
N ASP A 167 10.25 -9.07 6.91
CA ASP A 167 9.87 -10.33 7.56
C ASP A 167 10.13 -11.55 6.65
N TYR A 168 10.13 -11.33 5.33
CA TYR A 168 10.37 -12.37 4.33
C TYR A 168 11.84 -12.49 3.94
N TYR A 169 12.67 -11.49 4.24
CA TYR A 169 14.12 -11.51 3.97
C TYR A 169 14.94 -12.10 5.13
N GLU A 170 14.39 -12.08 6.33
CA GLU A 170 15.00 -12.69 7.51
C GLU A 170 14.63 -14.17 7.67
N ARG A 171 15.35 -14.87 8.56
CA ARG A 171 14.96 -16.24 8.94
C ARG A 171 13.55 -16.23 9.52
N TRP A 172 12.75 -17.24 9.14
CA TRP A 172 11.35 -17.36 9.57
C TRP A 172 11.17 -17.25 11.09
N THR A 173 12.14 -17.71 11.89
CA THR A 173 12.12 -17.58 13.36
C THR A 173 12.17 -16.12 13.82
N ILE A 174 13.08 -15.33 13.24
CA ILE A 174 13.24 -13.90 13.54
C ILE A 174 12.04 -13.11 13.01
N GLY A 175 11.64 -13.36 11.76
CA GLY A 175 10.48 -12.70 11.14
C GLY A 175 9.19 -12.95 11.93
N THR A 176 8.97 -14.17 12.42
CA THR A 176 7.81 -14.50 13.26
C THR A 176 7.87 -13.80 14.61
N LEU A 177 9.04 -13.75 15.26
CA LEU A 177 9.23 -13.04 16.52
C LEU A 177 8.90 -11.54 16.37
N LEU A 178 9.43 -10.89 15.34
CA LEU A 178 9.15 -9.47 15.06
C LEU A 178 7.67 -9.23 14.78
N ARG A 179 7.02 -10.14 14.05
CA ARG A 179 5.58 -10.08 13.78
C ARG A 179 4.76 -10.18 15.07
N VAL A 180 5.07 -11.13 15.95
CA VAL A 180 4.41 -11.27 17.27
C VAL A 180 4.63 -10.02 18.13
N LEU A 181 5.86 -9.50 18.15
CA LEU A 181 6.17 -8.28 18.88
C LEU A 181 5.33 -7.08 18.38
N ARG A 182 5.14 -6.95 17.06
CA ARG A 182 4.26 -5.93 16.45
C ARG A 182 2.81 -6.06 16.92
N TYR A 183 2.27 -7.27 16.98
CA TYR A 183 0.91 -7.49 17.50
C TYR A 183 0.79 -7.11 18.97
N ILE A 184 1.77 -7.49 19.81
CA ILE A 184 1.78 -7.14 21.24
C ILE A 184 1.92 -5.61 21.41
N ALA A 185 2.81 -4.98 20.65
CA ALA A 185 3.02 -3.53 20.70
C ALA A 185 1.76 -2.77 20.28
N ALA A 186 1.09 -3.21 19.21
CA ALA A 186 -0.19 -2.63 18.77
C ALA A 186 -1.28 -2.79 19.85
N PHE A 187 -1.35 -3.95 20.50
CA PHE A 187 -2.25 -4.17 21.63
C PHE A 187 -1.94 -3.19 22.78
N ILE A 188 -0.69 -3.12 23.22
CA ILE A 188 -0.28 -2.20 24.30
C ILE A 188 -0.58 -0.74 23.90
N ALA A 189 -0.30 -0.32 22.68
CA ALA A 189 -0.54 1.05 22.23
C ALA A 189 -2.01 1.46 22.30
N ILE A 190 -2.95 0.54 22.03
CA ILE A 190 -4.39 0.79 22.09
C ILE A 190 -4.91 0.74 23.54
N PHE A 191 -4.46 -0.23 24.33
CA PHE A 191 -5.00 -0.48 25.67
C PHE A 191 -4.31 0.32 26.77
N LEU A 192 -3.02 0.65 26.64
CA LEU A 192 -2.23 1.31 27.69
C LEU A 192 -2.75 2.71 28.04
N PRO A 193 -3.12 3.60 27.09
CA PRO A 193 -3.70 4.90 27.43
C PRO A 193 -5.04 4.77 28.18
N SER A 194 -5.88 3.84 27.73
CA SER A 194 -7.18 3.56 28.35
C SER A 194 -7.02 3.00 29.76
N LEU A 195 -6.09 2.06 29.95
CA LEU A 195 -5.76 1.48 31.25
C LEU A 195 -5.16 2.52 32.20
N TYR A 196 -4.29 3.39 31.69
CA TYR A 196 -3.69 4.49 32.43
C TYR A 196 -4.77 5.43 33.01
N ILE A 197 -5.72 5.87 32.17
CA ILE A 197 -6.82 6.73 32.61
C ILE A 197 -7.68 6.01 33.66
N ALA A 198 -8.03 4.74 33.43
CA ALA A 198 -8.84 3.96 34.36
C ALA A 198 -8.19 3.81 35.74
N LEU A 199 -6.88 3.57 35.80
CA LEU A 199 -6.13 3.44 37.06
C LEU A 199 -6.05 4.76 37.82
N VAL A 200 -5.74 5.87 37.15
CA VAL A 200 -5.64 7.19 37.78
C VAL A 200 -7.01 7.67 38.29
N SER A 201 -8.10 7.40 37.55
CA SER A 201 -9.43 7.89 37.91
C SER A 201 -10.14 7.05 38.98
N TYR A 202 -9.98 5.72 38.99
CA TYR A 202 -10.78 4.84 39.85
C TYR A 202 -9.98 4.14 40.95
N HIS A 203 -8.68 3.92 40.78
CA HIS A 203 -7.84 3.21 41.74
C HIS A 203 -6.46 3.87 41.91
N PRO A 204 -6.39 5.14 42.33
CA PRO A 204 -5.13 5.87 42.45
C PRO A 204 -4.15 5.22 43.44
N GLY A 205 -4.65 4.43 44.40
CA GLY A 205 -3.82 3.68 45.36
C GLY A 205 -3.11 2.44 44.80
N MET A 206 -3.39 2.03 43.55
CA MET A 206 -2.67 0.91 42.89
C MET A 206 -1.46 1.36 42.09
N ILE A 207 -1.23 2.66 41.94
CA ILE A 207 -0.04 3.21 41.27
C ILE A 207 1.08 3.31 42.32
N PRO A 208 2.23 2.63 42.15
CA PRO A 208 3.37 2.78 43.05
C PRO A 208 3.75 4.26 43.17
N SER A 209 4.01 4.72 44.39
CA SER A 209 4.23 6.14 44.69
C SER A 209 5.31 6.77 43.80
N ASP A 210 6.38 6.03 43.50
CA ASP A 210 7.49 6.48 42.63
C ASP A 210 7.03 6.81 41.21
N LEU A 211 6.11 6.00 40.66
CA LEU A 211 5.51 6.24 39.34
C LEU A 211 4.56 7.44 39.38
N ALA A 212 3.76 7.55 40.45
CA ALA A 212 2.84 8.67 40.63
C ALA A 212 3.59 10.02 40.69
N PHE A 213 4.73 10.07 41.39
CA PHE A 213 5.59 11.27 41.43
C PHE A 213 6.21 11.60 40.07
N SER A 214 6.70 10.60 39.33
CA SER A 214 7.22 10.80 37.98
C SER A 214 6.16 11.33 37.01
N ILE A 215 4.94 10.80 37.10
CA ILE A 215 3.79 11.27 36.31
C ILE A 215 3.41 12.70 36.70
N ALA A 216 3.32 13.02 37.99
CA ALA A 216 2.99 14.36 38.46
C ALA A 216 4.02 15.40 37.99
N ALA A 217 5.32 15.09 38.09
CA ALA A 217 6.40 15.96 37.60
C ALA A 217 6.32 16.18 36.08
N SER A 218 5.95 15.16 35.29
CA SER A 218 5.76 15.30 33.84
C SER A 218 4.56 16.16 33.43
N ARG A 219 3.62 16.40 34.36
CA ARG A 219 2.38 17.17 34.11
C ARG A 219 2.37 18.57 34.70
N GLU A 220 3.43 18.98 35.40
CA GLU A 220 3.53 20.28 36.09
C GLU A 220 3.43 21.50 35.14
N GLY A 221 3.52 21.29 33.81
CA GLY A 221 3.34 22.32 32.79
C GLY A 221 2.12 22.16 31.87
N VAL A 222 1.23 21.19 32.11
CA VAL A 222 0.10 20.89 31.21
C VAL A 222 -1.20 21.50 31.77
N PRO A 223 -1.82 22.48 31.08
CA PRO A 223 -2.94 23.27 31.63
C PRO A 223 -4.28 22.52 31.68
N PHE A 224 -4.38 21.30 31.15
CA PHE A 224 -5.64 20.56 31.07
C PHE A 224 -5.66 19.34 32.02
N PRO A 225 -6.74 19.15 32.79
CA PRO A 225 -6.91 17.96 33.62
C PRO A 225 -7.04 16.68 32.77
N PRO A 226 -6.76 15.49 33.33
CA PRO A 226 -6.89 14.19 32.63
C PRO A 226 -8.33 13.81 32.25
N ILE A 227 -9.33 14.60 32.64
CA ILE A 227 -10.74 14.39 32.35
C ILE A 227 -11.32 15.67 31.73
N CYS A 228 -12.14 15.50 30.69
CA CYS A 228 -13.07 16.52 30.23
C CYS A 228 -14.36 16.45 31.05
#